data_AF-A0A8H6LW70-F1
#
_entry.id   AF-A0A8H6LW70-F1
#
_cell.length_a   1.000
_cell.length_b   1.000
_cell.length_c   1.000
_cell.angle_alpha   90.00
_cell.angle_beta   90.00
_cell.angle_gamma   90.00
#
_symmetry.space_group_name_H-M   'P 1'
#
loop_
_entity.id
_entity.type
_entity.pdbx_description
1 polymer ?
#
loop_
_entity_poly.entity_id
_entity_poly.type
_entity_poly.pdbx_seq_one_letter_code
_entity_poly.pdbx_strand_id
1 'polypeptide(L)'
;KMDARHHLTAESNSKYDYIMHREKKPRDTIPRLQKPGTEPPQYATSTNEMLGIATNHHDSIQRDYEFTLTEEERNKHMEETLDTLKPRLNNRERTRMGRRLRGKEVRNAIMSIANGKASGLDGIPIEVWKHLVRAHEDAEKCRDKGEQAPETANIVKIITTVLNDIVRHGVTKGTAFAEGW
;
A
#
# COMPACT_ATOMS: atom_id res chain seq x y z
N LYS A 1 30.89 21.63 12.10
CA LYS A 1 31.61 20.33 11.93
C LYS A 1 30.80 19.50 10.95
N MET A 2 31.28 19.31 9.72
CA MET A 2 30.67 18.39 8.75
C MET A 2 30.94 16.97 9.24
N ASP A 3 29.88 16.26 9.64
CA ASP A 3 29.98 14.91 10.21
C ASP A 3 30.42 13.89 9.15
N ALA A 4 31.24 12.90 9.55
CA ALA A 4 31.74 11.81 8.71
C ALA A 4 30.65 11.05 7.92
N ARG A 5 29.39 11.13 8.37
CA ARG A 5 28.21 10.63 7.64
C ARG A 5 28.00 11.31 6.29
N HIS A 6 28.33 12.59 6.15
CA HIS A 6 28.19 13.33 4.89
C HIS A 6 29.07 12.72 3.80
N HIS A 7 30.35 12.49 4.09
CA HIS A 7 31.28 11.91 3.12
C HIS A 7 30.92 10.48 2.72
N LEU A 8 30.39 9.67 3.63
CA LEU A 8 30.05 8.29 3.34
C LEU A 8 28.77 8.12 2.52
N THR A 9 27.85 9.08 2.56
CA THR A 9 26.50 8.89 1.99
C THR A 9 26.17 9.80 0.83
N ALA A 10 26.92 10.89 0.61
CA ALA A 10 26.64 11.91 -0.41
C ALA A 10 26.95 11.50 -1.86
N GLU A 11 27.39 10.27 -2.13
CA GLU A 11 27.65 9.76 -3.50
C GLU A 11 27.19 8.30 -3.67
N SER A 12 26.29 7.85 -2.79
CA SER A 12 25.93 6.42 -2.65
C SER A 12 24.55 6.07 -3.22
N ASN A 13 23.91 6.95 -4.01
CA ASN A 13 22.50 6.82 -4.41
C ASN A 13 21.56 6.56 -3.22
N SER A 14 21.94 7.05 -2.03
CA SER A 14 21.14 6.89 -0.82
C SER A 14 20.01 7.93 -0.77
N LYS A 15 19.02 7.71 0.10
CA LYS A 15 17.99 8.73 0.36
C LYS A 15 18.60 10.09 0.76
N TYR A 16 19.72 10.06 1.47
CA TYR A 16 20.45 11.25 1.88
C TYR A 16 21.04 12.01 0.68
N ASP A 17 21.70 11.29 -0.21
CA ASP A 17 22.25 11.78 -1.48
C ASP A 17 21.17 12.47 -2.33
N TYR A 18 20.03 11.81 -2.49
CA TYR A 18 18.90 12.35 -3.25
C TYR A 18 18.34 13.65 -2.64
N ILE A 19 18.25 13.75 -1.30
CA ILE A 19 17.77 14.97 -0.63
C ILE A 19 18.77 16.13 -0.78
N MET A 20 20.07 15.85 -0.76
CA MET A 20 21.15 16.81 -0.95
C MET A 20 21.14 17.40 -2.37
N HIS A 21 21.03 16.54 -3.38
CA HIS A 21 21.13 16.92 -4.79
C HIS A 21 19.77 17.29 -5.42
N ARG A 22 18.66 17.09 -4.71
CA ARG A 22 17.35 17.54 -5.18
C ARG A 22 17.34 19.07 -5.28
N GLU A 23 17.15 19.56 -6.50
CA GLU A 23 16.95 20.98 -6.77
C GLU A 23 15.82 21.52 -5.88
N LYS A 24 16.17 22.47 -5.01
CA LYS A 24 15.20 23.18 -4.18
C LYS A 24 14.57 24.28 -5.02
N LYS A 25 13.62 23.91 -5.86
CA LYS A 25 12.83 24.89 -6.60
C LYS A 25 12.23 25.89 -5.61
N PRO A 26 12.35 27.21 -5.85
CA PRO A 26 11.64 28.19 -5.05
C PRO A 26 10.16 27.81 -5.05
N ARG A 27 9.52 27.87 -3.88
CA ARG A 27 8.10 27.55 -3.79
C ARG A 27 7.34 28.53 -4.67
N ASP A 28 6.58 28.03 -5.63
CA ASP A 28 5.64 28.85 -6.39
C ASP A 28 4.63 29.43 -5.40
N THR A 29 4.74 30.74 -5.15
CA THR A 29 3.81 31.47 -4.30
C THR A 29 2.64 31.92 -5.15
N ILE A 30 1.45 31.43 -4.82
CA ILE A 30 0.20 31.91 -5.41
C ILE A 30 -0.17 33.20 -4.65
N PRO A 31 -0.09 34.39 -5.27
CA PRO A 31 -0.24 35.65 -4.54
C PRO A 31 -1.71 35.98 -4.21
N ARG A 32 -2.65 35.46 -5.01
CA ARG A 32 -4.09 35.66 -4.83
C ARG A 32 -4.87 34.62 -5.62
N LEU A 33 -6.08 34.30 -5.15
CA LEU A 33 -7.06 33.49 -5.86
C LEU A 33 -8.29 34.33 -6.21
N GLN A 34 -8.84 34.14 -7.41
CA GLN A 34 -10.08 34.79 -7.80
C GLN A 34 -11.26 34.16 -7.06
N LYS A 35 -12.18 34.98 -6.56
CA LYS A 35 -13.43 34.52 -5.96
C LYS A 35 -14.38 34.03 -7.06
N PRO A 36 -14.94 32.81 -6.97
CA PRO A 36 -15.89 32.31 -7.96
C PRO A 36 -17.15 33.19 -8.01
N GLY A 37 -17.66 33.48 -9.22
CA GLY A 37 -18.97 34.11 -9.41
C GLY A 37 -19.07 35.61 -9.10
N THR A 38 -17.94 36.34 -8.97
CA THR A 38 -17.97 37.80 -8.74
C THR A 38 -17.78 38.61 -10.02
N GLU A 39 -18.69 39.54 -10.29
CA GLU A 39 -18.55 40.60 -11.31
C GLU A 39 -18.67 41.98 -10.65
N PRO A 40 -17.63 42.84 -10.71
CA PRO A 40 -16.30 42.62 -11.30
C PRO A 40 -15.45 41.59 -10.50
N PRO A 41 -14.38 41.02 -11.10
CA PRO A 41 -13.53 40.02 -10.46
C PRO A 41 -12.95 40.49 -9.13
N GLN A 42 -13.29 39.78 -8.04
CA GLN A 42 -12.70 39.98 -6.73
C GLN A 42 -11.65 38.90 -6.43
N TYR A 43 -10.67 39.25 -5.61
CA TYR A 43 -9.54 38.36 -5.30
C TYR A 43 -9.37 38.22 -3.78
N ALA A 44 -9.07 37.00 -3.34
CA ALA A 44 -8.64 36.68 -1.99
C ALA A 44 -7.11 36.70 -1.92
N THR A 45 -6.56 37.38 -0.92
CA THR A 45 -5.11 37.47 -0.66
C THR A 45 -4.71 36.81 0.66
N SER A 46 -5.68 36.56 1.55
CA SER A 46 -5.46 35.84 2.81
C SER A 46 -5.36 34.33 2.57
N THR A 47 -4.35 33.68 3.15
CA THR A 47 -4.13 32.23 3.04
C THR A 47 -5.36 31.42 3.42
N ASN A 48 -6.04 31.79 4.50
CA ASN A 48 -7.23 31.05 4.96
C ASN A 48 -8.40 31.14 3.96
N GLU A 49 -8.58 32.31 3.35
CA GLU A 49 -9.63 32.55 2.36
C GLU A 49 -9.32 31.84 1.04
N MET A 50 -8.06 31.90 0.60
CA MET A 50 -7.56 31.15 -0.55
C MET A 50 -7.74 29.63 -0.38
N LEU A 51 -7.42 29.09 0.80
CA LEU A 51 -7.65 27.68 1.13
C LEU A 51 -9.14 27.32 1.09
N GLY A 52 -10.01 28.19 1.62
CA GLY A 52 -11.45 27.98 1.56
C GLY A 52 -11.97 27.89 0.12
N ILE A 53 -11.54 28.80 -0.76
CA ILE A 53 -11.90 28.78 -2.19
C ILE A 53 -11.42 27.50 -2.87
N ALA A 54 -10.16 27.12 -2.65
CA ALA A 54 -9.58 25.92 -3.25
C ALA A 54 -10.26 24.64 -2.75
N THR A 55 -10.53 24.56 -1.44
CA THR A 55 -11.24 23.43 -0.81
C THR A 55 -12.63 23.30 -1.39
N ASN A 56 -13.42 24.38 -1.42
CA ASN A 56 -14.77 24.36 -1.96
C ASN A 56 -14.80 23.96 -3.44
N HIS A 57 -13.82 24.42 -4.23
CA HIS A 57 -13.71 24.04 -5.64
C HIS A 57 -13.36 22.56 -5.82
N HIS A 58 -12.43 22.02 -5.03
CA HIS A 58 -12.10 20.61 -5.08
C HIS A 58 -13.25 19.74 -4.56
N ASP A 59 -13.91 20.14 -3.48
CA ASP A 59 -15.09 19.47 -2.95
C ASP A 59 -16.24 19.49 -3.96
N SER A 60 -16.47 20.60 -4.65
CA SER A 60 -17.53 20.66 -5.67
C SER A 60 -17.21 19.73 -6.85
N ILE A 61 -15.96 19.70 -7.30
CA ILE A 61 -15.55 18.74 -8.34
C ILE A 61 -15.72 17.31 -7.85
N GLN A 62 -15.30 16.99 -6.61
CA GLN A 62 -15.41 15.65 -6.05
C GLN A 62 -16.86 15.21 -5.87
N ARG A 63 -17.76 16.14 -5.50
CA ARG A 63 -19.20 15.89 -5.37
C ARG A 63 -19.92 15.82 -6.71
N ASP A 64 -19.45 16.52 -7.74
CA ASP A 64 -19.96 16.36 -9.11
C ASP A 64 -19.72 14.93 -9.64
N TYR A 65 -18.76 14.20 -9.08
CA TYR A 65 -18.54 12.76 -9.33
C TYR A 65 -19.29 11.83 -8.37
N GLU A 66 -20.17 12.34 -7.52
CA GLU A 66 -21.06 11.52 -6.69
C GLU A 66 -22.19 10.96 -7.57
N PHE A 67 -21.78 10.11 -8.51
CA PHE A 67 -22.64 9.14 -9.14
C PHE A 67 -23.19 8.26 -8.02
N THR A 68 -24.40 8.58 -7.56
CA THR A 68 -25.23 7.68 -6.77
C THR A 68 -25.72 6.56 -7.70
N LEU A 69 -24.77 5.77 -8.20
CA LEU A 69 -25.06 4.57 -8.95
C LEU A 69 -25.84 3.66 -8.02
N THR A 70 -27.01 3.24 -8.49
CA THR A 70 -27.67 2.10 -7.87
C THR A 70 -26.74 0.89 -7.89
N GLU A 71 -26.94 -0.05 -6.97
CA GLU A 71 -26.12 -1.26 -6.94
C GLU A 71 -26.16 -2.02 -8.28
N GLU A 72 -27.28 -1.94 -8.98
CA GLU A 72 -27.50 -2.52 -10.32
C GLU A 72 -26.63 -1.83 -11.39
N GLU A 73 -26.63 -0.50 -11.45
CA GLU A 73 -25.82 0.25 -12.42
C GLU A 73 -24.32 0.09 -12.14
N ARG A 74 -23.92 0.05 -10.86
CA ARG A 74 -22.54 -0.22 -10.46
C ARG A 74 -22.10 -1.60 -10.95
N ASN A 75 -22.92 -2.62 -10.74
CA ASN A 75 -22.61 -3.99 -11.16
C ASN A 75 -22.50 -4.09 -12.69
N LYS A 76 -23.40 -3.42 -13.42
CA LYS A 76 -23.36 -3.35 -14.89
C LYS A 76 -22.07 -2.71 -15.39
N HIS A 77 -21.69 -1.54 -14.86
CA HIS A 77 -20.44 -0.88 -15.26
C HIS A 77 -19.19 -1.69 -14.89
N MET A 78 -19.22 -2.38 -13.75
CA MET A 78 -18.17 -3.31 -13.36
C MET A 78 -18.04 -4.44 -14.38
N GLU A 79 -19.14 -5.07 -14.81
CA GLU A 79 -19.14 -6.10 -15.85
C GLU A 79 -18.61 -5.58 -17.19
N GLU A 80 -19.08 -4.41 -17.65
CA GLU A 80 -18.61 -3.77 -18.89
C GLU A 80 -17.09 -3.48 -18.85
N THR A 81 -16.61 -2.95 -17.73
CA THR A 81 -15.18 -2.66 -17.51
C THR A 81 -14.36 -3.96 -17.51
N LEU A 82 -14.82 -4.99 -16.81
CA LEU A 82 -14.17 -6.30 -16.77
C LEU A 82 -14.18 -7.01 -18.13
N ASP A 83 -15.21 -6.82 -18.95
CA ASP A 83 -15.29 -7.39 -20.30
C ASP A 83 -14.24 -6.78 -21.25
N THR A 84 -13.93 -5.50 -21.03
CA THR A 84 -12.94 -4.73 -21.80
C THR A 84 -11.50 -5.20 -21.53
N LEU A 85 -11.22 -5.79 -20.36
CA LEU A 85 -9.89 -6.26 -19.99
C LEU A 85 -9.49 -7.52 -20.78
N LYS A 86 -8.56 -7.34 -21.73
CA LYS A 86 -7.85 -8.42 -22.44
C LYS A 86 -6.34 -8.23 -22.22
N PRO A 87 -5.58 -9.29 -21.87
CA PRO A 87 -5.91 -10.71 -22.00
C PRO A 87 -6.64 -11.34 -20.81
N ARG A 88 -7.51 -12.31 -21.08
CA ARG A 88 -8.12 -13.19 -20.07
C ARG A 88 -7.16 -14.33 -19.73
N LEU A 89 -7.21 -14.79 -18.49
CA LEU A 89 -6.47 -15.96 -18.04
C LEU A 89 -6.86 -17.18 -18.88
N ASN A 90 -5.88 -17.85 -19.47
CA ASN A 90 -6.12 -19.12 -20.16
C ASN A 90 -6.44 -20.24 -19.15
N ASN A 91 -6.97 -21.36 -19.61
CA ASN A 91 -7.36 -22.47 -18.74
C ASN A 91 -6.21 -22.99 -17.85
N ARG A 92 -4.96 -22.94 -18.34
CA ARG A 92 -3.79 -23.35 -17.56
C ARG A 92 -3.50 -22.37 -16.43
N GLU A 93 -3.62 -21.07 -16.69
CA GLU A 93 -3.46 -20.00 -15.69
C GLU A 93 -4.57 -20.01 -14.66
N ARG A 94 -5.83 -20.22 -15.08
CA ARG A 94 -6.97 -20.38 -14.18
C ARG A 94 -6.78 -21.58 -13.26
N THR A 95 -6.35 -22.72 -13.81
CA THR A 95 -6.02 -23.91 -13.02
C THR A 95 -4.85 -23.65 -12.09
N ARG A 96 -3.83 -22.87 -12.51
CA ARG A 96 -2.70 -22.49 -11.66
C ARG A 96 -3.14 -21.59 -10.50
N MET A 97 -4.01 -20.63 -10.75
CA MET A 97 -4.54 -19.72 -9.72
C MET A 97 -5.45 -20.41 -8.72
N GLY A 98 -6.19 -21.44 -9.12
CA GLY A 98 -7.03 -22.25 -8.21
C GLY A 98 -6.25 -23.22 -7.32
N ARG A 99 -4.92 -23.28 -7.40
CA ARG A 99 -4.11 -24.17 -6.56
C ARG A 99 -4.00 -23.63 -5.14
N ARG A 100 -3.95 -24.56 -4.19
CA ARG A 100 -3.63 -24.22 -2.79
C ARG A 100 -2.24 -23.60 -2.71
N LEU A 101 -2.14 -22.54 -1.91
CA LEU A 101 -0.88 -21.89 -1.58
C LEU A 101 0.00 -22.84 -0.77
N ARG A 102 1.27 -22.93 -1.16
CA ARG A 102 2.29 -23.70 -0.45
C ARG A 102 3.04 -22.81 0.53
N GLY A 103 3.48 -23.37 1.66
CA GLY A 103 4.26 -22.62 2.66
C GLY A 103 5.50 -21.94 2.08
N LYS A 104 6.19 -22.58 1.11
CA LYS A 104 7.33 -21.98 0.41
C LYS A 104 6.96 -20.72 -0.38
N GLU A 105 5.76 -20.67 -0.97
CA GLU A 105 5.28 -19.51 -1.72
C GLU A 105 4.98 -18.35 -0.78
N VAL A 106 4.31 -18.62 0.34
CA VAL A 106 4.03 -17.63 1.39
C VAL A 106 5.32 -17.09 2.00
N ARG A 107 6.27 -17.97 2.35
CA ARG A 107 7.60 -17.58 2.83
C ARG A 107 8.31 -16.67 1.85
N ASN A 108 8.36 -17.06 0.58
CA ASN A 108 9.03 -16.27 -0.45
C ASN A 108 8.35 -14.90 -0.63
N ALA A 109 7.02 -14.85 -0.58
CA ALA A 109 6.27 -13.60 -0.63
C ALA A 109 6.68 -12.67 0.52
N ILE A 110 6.62 -13.14 1.77
CA ILE A 110 7.01 -12.35 2.97
C ILE A 110 8.45 -11.84 2.84
N MET A 111 9.38 -12.71 2.42
CA MET A 111 10.79 -12.36 2.32
C MET A 111 11.08 -11.37 1.18
N SER A 112 10.27 -11.37 0.12
CA SER A 112 10.45 -10.52 -1.07
C SER A 112 9.99 -9.07 -0.88
N ILE A 113 9.11 -8.79 0.08
CA ILE A 113 8.60 -7.43 0.33
C ILE A 113 9.75 -6.54 0.80
N ALA A 114 9.90 -5.33 0.24
CA ALA A 114 10.99 -4.44 0.63
C ALA A 114 10.85 -3.92 2.07
N ASN A 115 11.98 -3.75 2.77
CA ASN A 115 12.02 -3.12 4.10
C ASN A 115 11.77 -1.61 4.01
N GLY A 116 11.32 -1.01 5.11
CA GLY A 116 11.08 0.44 5.24
C GLY A 116 9.85 0.94 4.48
N LYS A 117 8.93 0.04 4.12
CA LYS A 117 7.61 0.39 3.59
C LYS A 117 6.67 0.77 4.74
N ALA A 118 5.66 1.58 4.43
CA ALA A 118 4.61 1.91 5.38
C ALA A 118 3.94 0.62 5.86
N SER A 119 3.75 0.50 7.16
CA SER A 119 3.00 -0.58 7.81
C SER A 119 1.52 -0.52 7.42
N GLY A 120 0.84 -1.67 7.48
CA GLY A 120 -0.59 -1.78 7.23
C GLY A 120 -1.45 -1.14 8.32
N LEU A 121 -2.77 -1.36 8.26
CA LEU A 121 -3.74 -0.81 9.22
C LEU A 121 -3.48 -1.30 10.65
N ASP A 122 -2.79 -2.44 10.78
CA ASP A 122 -2.35 -3.02 12.04
C ASP A 122 -1.12 -2.30 12.64
N GLY A 123 -0.46 -1.42 11.88
CA GLY A 123 0.76 -0.74 12.29
C GLY A 123 1.98 -1.67 12.42
N ILE A 124 1.89 -2.93 11.96
CA ILE A 124 2.98 -3.91 12.10
C ILE A 124 3.94 -3.78 10.91
N PRO A 125 5.23 -3.45 11.14
CA PRO A 125 6.21 -3.37 10.07
C PRO A 125 6.52 -4.75 9.47
N ILE A 126 6.84 -4.81 8.18
CA ILE A 126 7.19 -6.05 7.49
C ILE A 126 8.42 -6.75 8.09
N GLU A 127 9.32 -5.98 8.71
CA GLU A 127 10.50 -6.47 9.40
C GLU A 127 10.16 -7.41 10.55
N VAL A 128 9.04 -7.17 11.25
CA VAL A 128 8.55 -8.05 12.32
C VAL A 128 8.20 -9.41 11.75
N TRP A 129 7.42 -9.45 10.66
CA TRP A 129 7.03 -10.69 9.99
C TRP A 129 8.25 -11.47 9.48
N LYS A 130 9.21 -10.79 8.86
CA LYS A 130 10.46 -11.42 8.40
C LYS A 130 11.30 -11.95 9.56
N HIS A 131 11.33 -11.23 10.68
CA HIS A 131 12.04 -11.66 11.88
C HIS A 131 11.44 -12.95 12.45
N LEU A 132 10.11 -13.03 12.58
CA LEU A 132 9.43 -14.24 13.08
C LEU A 132 9.69 -15.47 12.18
N VAL A 133 9.69 -15.29 10.86
CA VAL A 133 10.01 -16.37 9.91
C VAL A 133 11.43 -16.89 10.14
N ARG A 134 12.42 -15.99 10.23
CA ARG A 134 13.83 -16.36 10.47
C ARG A 134 14.03 -17.02 11.84
N ALA A 135 13.45 -16.45 12.89
CA ALA A 135 13.55 -16.99 14.24
C ALA A 135 13.02 -18.43 14.32
N HIS A 136 11.91 -18.72 13.64
CA HIS A 136 11.38 -20.08 13.55
C HIS A 136 12.31 -21.01 12.75
N GLU A 137 12.82 -20.58 11.61
CA GLU A 137 13.75 -21.38 10.79
C GLU A 137 15.06 -21.71 11.53
N ASP A 138 15.59 -20.76 12.29
CA ASP A 138 16.81 -20.97 13.06
C ASP A 138 16.55 -21.89 14.27
N ALA A 139 15.39 -21.78 14.91
CA ALA A 139 14.98 -22.73 15.94
C ALA A 139 14.82 -24.16 15.40
N GLU A 140 14.25 -24.36 14.22
CA GLU A 140 14.14 -25.68 13.57
C GLU A 140 15.53 -26.26 13.26
N LYS A 141 16.46 -25.45 12.73
CA LYS A 141 17.84 -25.91 12.48
C LYS A 141 18.57 -26.33 13.76
N CYS A 142 18.35 -25.63 14.88
CA CYS A 142 18.90 -26.03 16.17
C CYS A 142 18.29 -27.36 16.64
N ARG A 143 16.97 -27.55 16.50
CA ARG A 143 16.28 -28.82 16.83
C ARG A 143 16.80 -29.98 15.99
N ASP A 144 17.01 -29.78 14.69
CA ASP A 144 17.56 -30.81 13.79
C ASP A 144 18.98 -31.25 14.19
N LYS A 145 19.74 -30.36 14.84
CA LYS A 145 21.08 -30.66 15.39
C LYS A 145 21.03 -31.25 16.80
N GLY A 146 19.85 -31.42 17.39
CA GLY A 146 19.68 -31.87 18.77
C GLY A 146 20.01 -30.78 19.82
N GLU A 147 20.11 -29.52 19.41
CA GLU A 147 20.36 -28.39 20.29
C GLU A 147 19.06 -27.89 20.94
N GLN A 148 19.18 -27.27 22.12
CA GLN A 148 18.04 -26.64 22.77
C GLN A 148 17.64 -25.36 22.02
N ALA A 149 16.40 -25.30 21.56
CA ALA A 149 15.86 -24.18 20.80
C ALA A 149 14.65 -23.56 21.52
N PRO A 150 14.45 -22.23 21.42
CA PRO A 150 13.27 -21.58 21.97
C PRO A 150 11.99 -22.06 21.26
N GLU A 151 10.86 -21.94 21.94
CA GLU A 151 9.55 -22.08 21.30
C GLU A 151 9.27 -20.86 20.43
N THR A 152 8.91 -21.11 19.17
CA THR A 152 8.67 -20.08 18.17
C THR A 152 7.39 -20.39 17.41
N ALA A 153 6.68 -19.35 16.99
CA ALA A 153 5.47 -19.51 16.20
C ALA A 153 5.82 -19.73 14.72
N ASN A 154 5.30 -20.79 14.11
CA ASN A 154 5.42 -21.02 12.66
C ASN A 154 4.44 -20.12 11.89
N ILE A 155 4.81 -18.86 11.74
CA ILE A 155 4.01 -17.84 11.05
C ILE A 155 3.71 -18.23 9.59
N VAL A 156 4.65 -18.86 8.90
CA VAL A 156 4.44 -19.31 7.51
C VAL A 156 3.29 -20.31 7.45
N LYS A 157 3.26 -21.29 8.36
CA LYS A 157 2.19 -22.29 8.42
C LYS A 157 0.85 -21.67 8.80
N ILE A 158 0.84 -20.74 9.77
CA ILE A 158 -0.36 -20.03 10.20
C ILE A 158 -0.97 -19.27 9.03
N ILE A 159 -0.20 -18.38 8.39
CA ILE A 159 -0.66 -17.58 7.26
C ILE A 159 -1.10 -18.47 6.08
N THR A 160 -0.32 -19.52 5.76
CA THR A 160 -0.69 -20.46 4.69
C THR A 160 -2.02 -21.15 4.97
N THR A 161 -2.29 -21.50 6.22
CA THR A 161 -3.55 -22.15 6.62
C THR A 161 -4.72 -21.19 6.47
N VAL A 162 -4.59 -19.97 7.03
CA VAL A 162 -5.63 -18.94 6.95
C VAL A 162 -5.94 -18.56 5.50
N LEU A 163 -4.92 -18.31 4.66
CA LEU A 163 -5.16 -17.94 3.26
C LEU A 163 -5.84 -19.07 2.47
N ASN A 164 -5.45 -20.32 2.68
CA ASN A 164 -6.12 -21.45 2.01
C ASN A 164 -7.55 -21.67 2.52
N ASP A 165 -7.82 -21.34 3.79
CA ASP A 165 -9.17 -21.35 4.34
C ASP A 165 -10.06 -20.30 3.69
N ILE A 166 -9.57 -19.05 3.58
CA ILE A 166 -10.25 -17.96 2.87
C ILE A 166 -10.48 -18.30 1.40
N VAL A 167 -9.50 -18.90 0.72
CA VAL A 167 -9.67 -19.35 -0.67
C VAL A 167 -10.79 -20.39 -0.80
N ARG A 168 -10.99 -21.24 0.21
CA ARG A 168 -11.99 -22.31 0.18
C ARG A 168 -13.38 -21.84 0.61
N HIS A 169 -13.45 -20.99 1.62
CA HIS A 169 -14.70 -20.63 2.31
C HIS A 169 -15.14 -19.19 2.07
N GLY A 170 -14.30 -18.39 1.42
CA GLY A 170 -14.51 -16.95 1.26
C GLY A 170 -14.15 -16.18 2.53
N VAL A 171 -14.41 -14.88 2.49
CA VAL A 171 -14.19 -13.96 3.60
C VAL A 171 -15.51 -13.81 4.38
N THR A 172 -15.43 -13.83 5.70
CA THR A 172 -16.59 -13.59 6.57
C THR A 172 -17.15 -12.19 6.35
N LYS A 173 -18.48 -12.08 6.23
CA LYS A 173 -19.18 -10.79 6.07
C LYS A 173 -18.89 -9.87 7.27
N GLY A 174 -18.63 -8.58 6.98
CA GLY A 174 -18.35 -7.58 8.01
C GLY A 174 -16.90 -7.54 8.50
N THR A 175 -15.98 -8.30 7.88
CA THR A 175 -14.54 -8.16 8.14
C THR A 175 -13.91 -7.18 7.16
N ALA A 176 -13.00 -6.33 7.64
CA ALA A 176 -12.22 -5.42 6.82
C ALA A 176 -11.10 -6.11 6.03
N PHE A 177 -11.12 -7.45 5.90
CA PHE A 177 -10.05 -8.20 5.24
C PHE A 177 -9.90 -7.84 3.76
N ALA A 178 -11.00 -7.53 3.09
CA ALA A 178 -11.03 -7.11 1.68
C ALA A 178 -11.04 -5.57 1.50
N GLU A 179 -11.02 -4.81 2.60
CA GLU A 179 -10.88 -3.36 2.53
C GLU A 179 -9.42 -3.04 2.21
N GLY A 180 -9.20 -2.52 1.00
CA GLY A 180 -7.89 -2.07 0.56
C GLY A 180 -7.41 -0.83 1.31
N TRP A 181 -6.16 -0.45 1.05
CA TRP A 181 -5.68 0.91 1.29
C TRP A 181 -6.10 1.85 0.16
#